data_AF-A0A7C4P9G9-F1
#
_entry.id   AF-A0A7C4P9G9-F1
#
_cell.length_a   1.000
_cell.length_b   1.000
_cell.length_c   1.000
_cell.angle_alpha   90.00
_cell.angle_beta   90.00
_cell.angle_gamma   90.00
#
_symmetry.space_group_name_H-M   'P 1'
#
loop_
_entity.id
_entity.type
_entity.pdbx_description
1 polymer ?
#
loop_
_entity_poly.entity_id
_entity_poly.type
_entity_poly.pdbx_seq_one_letter_code
_entity_poly.pdbx_strand_id
1 'polypeptide(L)' 'MLIRIAHSPDADDAFMFYPLTAGILDTEGLQIEHVLADIQTLNEHAMKGTYEVSAVSFHVYP' A
#
# COMPACT_ATOMS: atom_id res chain seq x y z
N MET A 1 13.04 2.75 -9.76
CA MET A 1 12.35 1.43 -9.63
C MET A 1 10.90 1.71 -9.27
N LEU A 2 9.95 1.03 -9.92
CA LEU A 2 8.53 1.16 -9.59
C LEU A 2 8.17 0.24 -8.42
N ILE A 3 7.51 0.79 -7.39
CA ILE A 3 7.01 0.07 -6.22
C ILE A 3 5.50 0.33 -6.12
N ARG A 4 4.71 -0.75 -6.06
CA ARG A 4 3.28 -0.65 -5.82
C ARG A 4 3.01 -0.81 -4.33
N ILE A 5 2.38 0.20 -3.75
CA ILE A 5 1.95 0.21 -2.35
C ILE A 5 0.42 0.04 -2.35
N ALA A 6 -0.04 -1.14 -1.92
CA ALA A 6 -1.45 -1.45 -1.83
C ALA A 6 -1.98 -1.19 -0.41
N HIS A 7 -3.01 -0.37 -0.28
CA HIS A 7 -3.62 -0.02 1.02
C HIS A 7 -5.13 0.24 0.86
N SER A 8 -5.84 0.35 1.98
CA SER A 8 -7.27 0.60 1.95
C SER A 8 -7.57 2.06 1.58
N PRO A 9 -8.78 2.37 1.08
CA PRO A 9 -9.23 3.74 0.91
C PRO A 9 -9.72 4.38 2.23
N ASP A 10 -9.45 3.77 3.39
CA ASP A 10 -9.91 4.26 4.68
C ASP A 10 -9.15 5.53 5.10
N ALA A 11 -9.78 6.34 5.96
CA ALA A 11 -9.29 7.67 6.30
C ALA A 11 -7.92 7.65 7.01
N ASP A 12 -7.66 6.63 7.81
CA ASP A 12 -6.38 6.41 8.49
C ASP A 12 -5.26 6.04 7.52
N ASP A 13 -5.53 5.19 6.53
CA ASP A 13 -4.57 4.88 5.46
C ASP A 13 -4.30 6.11 4.58
N ALA A 14 -5.35 6.85 4.20
CA ALA A 14 -5.20 8.09 3.45
C ALA A 14 -4.34 9.11 4.20
N PHE A 15 -4.52 9.23 5.52
CA PHE A 15 -3.69 10.07 6.37
C PHE A 15 -2.24 9.58 6.43
N MET A 16 -2.03 8.28 6.60
CA MET A 16 -0.69 7.67 6.69
C MET A 16 0.12 7.86 5.39
N PHE A 17 -0.52 7.69 4.23
CA PHE A 17 0.13 7.75 2.91
C PHE A 17 0.09 9.15 2.27
N TYR A 18 -0.53 10.15 2.92
CA TYR A 18 -0.62 11.50 2.40
C TYR A 18 0.74 12.10 1.97
N PRO A 19 1.84 11.99 2.75
CA PRO A 19 3.12 12.59 2.35
C PRO A 19 3.70 12.05 1.04
N LEU A 20 3.44 10.77 0.74
CA LEU A 20 3.85 10.11 -0.50
C LEU A 20 3.01 10.63 -1.67
N THR A 21 1.68 10.62 -1.53
CA THR A 21 0.76 11.08 -2.59
C THR A 21 0.88 12.59 -2.89
N ALA A 22 1.19 13.40 -1.87
CA ALA A 22 1.41 14.84 -2.01
C ALA A 22 2.80 15.20 -2.55
N GLY A 23 3.71 14.23 -2.74
CA GLY A 23 5.06 14.46 -3.25
C GLY A 23 5.95 15.27 -2.31
N ILE A 24 5.67 15.25 -1.00
CA ILE A 24 6.42 16.01 0.02
C ILE A 24 7.45 15.15 0.76
N LEU A 25 7.46 13.85 0.53
CA LEU A 25 8.47 12.92 1.04
C LEU A 25 9.54 12.67 -0.04
N ASP A 26 10.82 12.74 0.33
CA ASP A 26 11.91 12.30 -0.55
C ASP A 26 11.86 10.77 -0.67
N THR A 27 11.62 10.29 -1.89
CA THR A 27 11.53 8.85 -2.20
C THR A 27 12.85 8.26 -2.69
N GLU A 28 13.95 9.04 -2.65
CA GLU A 28 15.29 8.62 -3.08
C GLU A 28 15.31 8.05 -4.51
N GLY A 29 14.42 8.55 -5.38
CA GLY A 29 14.29 8.11 -6.77
C GLY A 29 13.40 6.88 -7.00
N LEU A 30 12.68 6.40 -5.96
CA LEU A 30 11.62 5.40 -6.13
C LEU A 30 10.38 6.04 -6.78
N GLN A 31 9.80 5.31 -7.74
CA GLN A 31 8.50 5.64 -8.31
C GLN A 31 7.45 4.85 -7.54
N ILE A 32 6.48 5.55 -6.95
CA ILE A 32 5.44 4.95 -6.10
C ILE A 32 4.13 4.96 -6.87
N GLU A 33 3.48 3.80 -6.95
CA GLU A 33 2.11 3.65 -7.44
C GLU A 33 1.22 3.17 -6.29
N HIS A 34 0.16 3.92 -5.98
CA HIS A 34 -0.80 3.54 -4.95
C HIS A 34 -1.90 2.67 -5.55
N VAL A 35 -2.18 1.53 -4.92
CA VAL A 35 -3.26 0.63 -5.29
C VAL A 35 -4.29 0.60 -4.16
N LEU A 36 -5.51 1.07 -4.43
CA LEU A 36 -6.58 1.10 -3.43
C LEU A 36 -7.49 -0.12 -3.59
N ALA A 37 -7.67 -0.88 -2.51
CA ALA A 37 -8.63 -1.98 -2.44
C ALA A 37 -9.09 -2.21 -0.99
N ASP A 38 -10.23 -2.84 -0.78
CA ASP A 38 -10.67 -3.20 0.58
C ASP A 38 -9.73 -4.23 1.23
N ILE A 39 -9.71 -4.27 2.56
CA ILE A 39 -8.75 -5.11 3.30
C ILE A 39 -8.88 -6.61 2.98
N GLN A 40 -10.07 -7.11 2.62
CA GLN A 40 -10.25 -8.51 2.26
C GLN A 40 -9.61 -8.81 0.91
N THR A 41 -9.81 -7.94 -0.08
CA THR A 41 -9.13 -8.03 -1.38
C THR A 41 -7.60 -7.97 -1.19
N LEU A 42 -7.10 -7.07 -0.34
CA LEU A 42 -5.67 -6.97 -0.04
C LEU A 42 -5.11 -8.23 0.63
N ASN A 43 -5.84 -8.83 1.57
CA ASN A 43 -5.47 -10.10 2.20
C ASN A 43 -5.26 -11.21 1.15
N GLU A 44 -6.18 -11.34 0.18
CA GLU A 44 -6.07 -12.34 -0.90
C GLU A 44 -4.87 -12.08 -1.81
N HIS A 45 -4.54 -10.82 -2.06
CA HIS A 45 -3.37 -10.42 -2.86
C HIS A 45 -2.05 -10.62 -2.12
N ALA A 46 -2.03 -10.40 -0.81
CA ALA A 46 -0.87 -10.61 0.06
C ALA A 46 -0.45 -12.08 0.08
N MET A 47 -1.41 -13.02 0.17
CA MET A 47 -1.14 -14.46 0.08
C MET A 47 -0.52 -14.90 -1.25
N LYS A 48 -0.70 -14.10 -2.32
CA LYS A 48 -0.13 -14.33 -3.65
C LYS A 48 1.17 -13.56 -3.89
N GLY A 49 1.60 -12.71 -2.95
CA GLY A 49 2.74 -11.81 -3.14
C GLY A 49 2.55 -10.82 -4.30
N THR A 50 1.31 -10.35 -4.52
CA THR A 50 0.96 -9.60 -5.74
C THR A 50 1.68 -8.24 -5.86
N TYR A 51 1.87 -7.57 -4.72
CA TYR A 51 2.40 -6.21 -4.63
C TYR A 51 3.71 -6.21 -3.83
N GLU A 52 4.58 -5.26 -4.12
CA GLU A 52 5.87 -5.11 -3.41
C GLU A 52 5.65 -4.69 -1.95
N VAL A 53 4.61 -3.88 -1.68
CA VAL A 53 4.18 -3.49 -0.35
C VAL A 53 2.65 -3.58 -0.29
N SER A 54 2.10 -4.22 0.75
CA SER A 54 0.66 -4.36 0.94
C SER A 54 0.29 -4.19 2.40
N ALA A 55 -0.78 -3.44 2.68
CA ALA A 55 -1.52 -3.58 3.93
C ALA A 55 -2.09 -5.01 4.01
N VAL A 56 -2.15 -5.54 5.22
CA VAL A 56 -2.58 -6.91 5.48
C VAL A 56 -3.17 -7.00 6.89
N SER A 57 -4.22 -7.79 7.05
CA SER A 57 -4.78 -8.08 8.36
C SER A 57 -3.79 -8.93 9.16
N PHE A 58 -3.61 -8.63 10.45
CA PHE A 58 -2.70 -9.39 11.31
C PHE A 58 -3.00 -10.90 11.32
N HIS A 59 -4.27 -11.30 11.27
CA HIS A 59 -4.69 -12.70 11.20
C HIS A 59 -4.11 -13.47 10.01
N VAL A 60 -3.89 -12.80 8.87
CA VAL A 60 -3.41 -13.43 7.64
C VAL A 60 -1.93 -13.14 7.37
N TYR A 61 -1.23 -12.51 8.31
CA TYR A 61 0.19 -12.26 8.20
C TYR A 61 0.95 -13.61 8.20
N PRO A 62 1.76 -13.92 7.17
CA PRO A 62 2.39 -15.22 6.97
C PRO A 62 3.54 -15.54 7.93
#